data_AF-A0A380NWB2-F1
#
_entry.id   AF-A0A380NWB2-F1
#
_cell.length_a   1.000
_cell.length_b   1.000
_cell.length_c   1.000
_cell.angle_alpha   90.00
_cell.angle_beta   90.00
_cell.angle_gamma   90.00
#
_symmetry.space_group_name_H-M   'P 1'
#
loop_
_entity.id
_entity.type
_entity.pdbx_description
1 polymer ?
#
loop_
_entity_poly.entity_id
_entity_poly.type
_entity_poly.pdbx_seq_one_letter_code
_entity_poly.pdbx_strand_id
1 'polypeptide(L)'
;MAEEDTQMHTQADDYDASQIQVLEGLEAVRKRPGMYIGTTTSQGLHHLVWEIVDNGIDEALAGFADHITVTVEKDNSITVTDNGRGIPIDVQAKTGKSALETVFTVLHAGGKFGGGGYKVSGGLHGVGASVVNALSTELDVIVVRDDKAYDMDFERGHVKDSIHEVSPEGLAVSRGTIVHFTPDPDIFQETTEFDIKT
;
A
#
# COMPACT_ATOMS: atom_id res chain seq x y z
N MET A 1 4.47 -46.42 22.59
CA MET A 1 5.00 -45.84 23.85
C MET A 1 6.51 -45.56 23.76
N ALA A 2 7.42 -46.52 23.93
CA ALA A 2 8.87 -46.21 23.90
C ALA A 2 9.40 -45.74 22.52
N GLU A 3 8.87 -46.29 21.41
CA GLU A 3 9.24 -45.85 20.05
C GLU A 3 8.62 -44.48 19.69
N GLU A 4 7.42 -44.16 20.20
CA GLU A 4 6.76 -42.86 20.02
C GLU A 4 7.47 -41.75 20.80
N ASP A 5 7.91 -42.02 22.03
CA ASP A 5 8.71 -41.08 22.83
C ASP A 5 10.07 -40.79 22.17
N THR A 6 10.68 -41.81 21.54
CA THR A 6 11.96 -41.65 20.83
C THR A 6 11.80 -40.83 19.53
N GLN A 7 10.66 -40.97 18.83
CA GLN A 7 10.33 -40.16 17.65
C GLN A 7 10.01 -38.70 18.01
N MET A 8 9.30 -38.44 19.11
CA MET A 8 9.05 -37.06 19.54
C MET A 8 10.34 -36.33 19.97
N HIS A 9 11.27 -37.04 20.62
CA HIS A 9 12.52 -36.44 21.08
C HIS A 9 13.45 -36.05 19.92
N THR A 10 13.50 -36.88 18.87
CA THR A 10 14.29 -36.59 17.64
C THR A 10 13.70 -35.44 16.83
N GLN A 11 12.37 -35.29 16.77
CA GLN A 11 11.71 -34.14 16.15
C GLN A 11 11.94 -32.83 16.92
N ALA A 12 12.09 -32.89 18.24
CA ALA A 12 12.40 -31.72 19.06
C ALA A 12 13.84 -31.24 18.86
N ASP A 13 14.78 -32.15 18.61
CA ASP A 13 16.18 -31.82 18.30
C ASP A 13 16.34 -31.21 16.89
N ASP A 14 15.41 -31.49 15.96
CA ASP A 14 15.35 -30.87 14.62
C ASP A 14 14.77 -29.45 14.61
N TYR A 15 14.22 -28.96 15.75
CA TYR A 15 13.73 -27.58 15.89
C TYR A 15 14.79 -26.70 16.56
N ASP A 16 15.64 -26.08 15.73
CA ASP A 16 16.66 -25.13 16.17
C ASP A 16 16.35 -23.69 15.72
N ALA A 17 17.25 -22.76 16.03
CA ALA A 17 17.10 -21.35 15.68
C ALA A 17 16.98 -21.10 14.16
N SER A 18 17.48 -22.00 13.30
CA SER A 18 17.39 -21.86 11.85
C SER A 18 15.97 -22.04 11.31
N GLN A 19 15.09 -22.68 12.08
CA GLN A 19 13.67 -22.85 11.74
C GLN A 19 12.84 -21.58 12.05
N ILE A 20 13.41 -20.60 12.77
CA ILE A 20 12.75 -19.32 13.03
C ILE A 20 12.92 -18.40 11.82
N GLN A 21 11.81 -18.14 11.12
CA GLN A 21 11.79 -17.23 9.98
C GLN A 21 11.35 -15.83 10.40
N VAL A 22 12.10 -14.83 9.97
CA VAL A 22 11.74 -13.41 10.09
C VAL A 22 11.34 -12.94 8.69
N LEU A 23 10.14 -12.39 8.56
CA LEU A 23 9.66 -11.78 7.32
C LEU A 23 9.92 -10.28 7.42
N GLU A 24 10.71 -9.74 6.49
CA GLU A 24 11.09 -8.34 6.52
C GLU A 24 10.15 -7.47 5.66
N GLY A 25 9.97 -6.21 6.08
CA GLY A 25 9.18 -5.23 5.33
C GLY A 25 7.78 -5.72 4.97
N LEU A 26 7.50 -5.79 3.67
CA LEU A 26 6.19 -6.15 3.12
C LEU A 26 6.02 -7.64 2.82
N GLU A 27 7.05 -8.47 3.05
CA GLU A 27 6.95 -9.92 2.87
C GLU A 27 5.88 -10.54 3.77
N ALA A 28 5.73 -10.03 4.99
CA ALA A 28 4.70 -10.47 5.94
C ALA A 28 3.28 -10.26 5.38
N VAL A 29 3.06 -9.14 4.68
CA VAL A 29 1.77 -8.83 4.04
C VAL A 29 1.47 -9.85 2.96
N ARG A 30 2.43 -10.09 2.06
CA ARG A 30 2.27 -11.07 0.96
C ARG A 30 2.09 -12.50 1.46
N LYS A 31 2.76 -12.87 2.57
CA LYS A 31 2.66 -14.21 3.15
C LYS A 31 1.34 -14.44 3.89
N ARG A 32 0.73 -13.39 4.42
CA ARG A 32 -0.48 -13.42 5.26
C ARG A 32 -1.48 -12.31 4.89
N PRO A 33 -1.94 -12.21 3.63
CA PRO A 33 -2.75 -11.09 3.15
C PRO A 33 -4.06 -10.94 3.92
N GLY A 34 -4.71 -12.05 4.29
CA GLY A 34 -5.96 -12.02 5.07
C GLY A 34 -5.84 -11.32 6.44
N MET A 35 -4.64 -11.21 7.02
CA MET A 35 -4.42 -10.44 8.25
C MET A 35 -4.57 -8.93 8.03
N TYR A 36 -4.32 -8.45 6.81
CA TYR A 36 -4.30 -7.03 6.45
C TYR A 36 -5.58 -6.61 5.73
N ILE A 37 -6.08 -7.43 4.79
CA ILE A 37 -7.25 -7.11 3.95
C ILE A 37 -8.47 -8.01 4.23
N GLY A 38 -8.40 -8.88 5.25
CA GLY A 38 -9.47 -9.78 5.67
C GLY A 38 -9.57 -11.08 4.85
N THR A 39 -9.51 -10.98 3.53
CA THR A 39 -9.64 -12.13 2.60
C THR A 39 -8.90 -11.85 1.29
N THR A 40 -8.63 -12.87 0.48
CA THR A 40 -8.09 -12.73 -0.90
C THR A 40 -9.14 -13.03 -1.96
N THR A 41 -10.42 -13.01 -1.57
CA THR A 41 -11.58 -13.08 -2.48
C THR A 41 -11.90 -11.68 -3.04
N SER A 42 -12.95 -11.55 -3.85
CA SER A 42 -13.41 -10.25 -4.38
C SER A 42 -13.55 -9.14 -3.31
N GLN A 43 -13.95 -9.47 -2.08
CA GLN A 43 -14.06 -8.48 -1.00
C GLN A 43 -12.71 -7.85 -0.64
N GLY A 44 -11.65 -8.66 -0.54
CA GLY A 44 -10.31 -8.17 -0.24
C GLY A 44 -9.69 -7.43 -1.40
N LEU A 45 -10.02 -7.83 -2.62
CA LEU A 45 -9.63 -7.12 -3.85
C LEU A 45 -10.17 -5.68 -3.84
N HIS A 46 -11.47 -5.49 -3.59
CA HIS A 46 -12.08 -4.16 -3.48
C HIS A 46 -11.56 -3.37 -2.27
N HIS A 47 -11.15 -4.05 -1.20
CA HIS A 47 -10.50 -3.41 -0.06
C HIS A 47 -9.23 -2.66 -0.44
N LEU A 48 -8.48 -3.13 -1.45
CA LEU A 48 -7.33 -2.38 -1.94
C LEU A 48 -7.72 -1.00 -2.48
N VAL A 49 -8.86 -0.90 -3.17
CA VAL A 49 -9.40 0.36 -3.68
C VAL A 49 -9.79 1.27 -2.51
N TRP A 50 -10.49 0.71 -1.51
CA TRP A 50 -10.93 1.46 -0.33
C TRP A 50 -9.76 2.07 0.44
N GLU A 51 -8.66 1.34 0.61
CA GLU A 51 -7.47 1.86 1.30
C GLU A 51 -6.86 3.09 0.62
N ILE A 52 -6.92 3.17 -0.71
CA ILE A 52 -6.43 4.36 -1.45
C ILE A 52 -7.48 5.48 -1.45
N VAL A 53 -8.76 5.15 -1.66
CA VAL A 53 -9.86 6.13 -1.63
C VAL A 53 -9.97 6.80 -0.26
N ASP A 54 -9.84 6.05 0.84
CA ASP A 54 -9.90 6.56 2.20
C ASP A 54 -8.78 7.59 2.47
N ASN A 55 -7.63 7.48 1.81
CA ASN A 55 -6.59 8.50 1.91
C ASN A 55 -7.03 9.83 1.28
N GLY A 56 -7.72 9.78 0.14
CA GLY A 56 -8.35 10.96 -0.47
C GLY A 56 -9.48 11.52 0.38
N ILE A 57 -10.31 10.65 0.99
CA ILE A 57 -11.38 11.08 1.92
C ILE A 57 -10.78 11.78 3.14
N ASP A 58 -9.66 11.29 3.67
CA ASP A 58 -8.97 11.93 4.78
C ASP A 58 -8.43 13.33 4.42
N GLU A 59 -7.98 13.54 3.18
CA GLU A 59 -7.67 14.88 2.67
C GLU A 59 -8.92 15.77 2.59
N ALA A 60 -10.06 15.22 2.20
CA ALA A 60 -11.33 15.94 2.17
C ALA A 60 -11.83 16.31 3.57
N LEU A 61 -11.75 15.39 4.54
CA LEU A 61 -12.07 15.65 5.95
C LEU A 61 -11.16 16.72 6.56
N ALA A 62 -9.91 16.82 6.10
CA ALA A 62 -8.99 17.88 6.48
C ALA A 62 -9.23 19.21 5.73
N GLY A 63 -10.15 19.24 4.76
CA GLY A 63 -10.53 20.43 3.99
C GLY A 63 -9.61 20.75 2.82
N PHE A 64 -8.83 19.77 2.34
CA PHE A 64 -7.87 19.97 1.25
C PHE A 64 -8.28 19.33 -0.07
N ALA A 65 -9.09 18.27 -0.06
CA ALA A 65 -9.66 17.68 -1.26
C ALA A 65 -11.17 17.95 -1.34
N ASP A 66 -11.68 18.14 -2.55
CA ASP A 66 -13.11 18.22 -2.84
C ASP A 66 -13.53 17.26 -3.97
N HIS A 67 -12.55 16.62 -4.63
CA HIS A 67 -12.77 15.68 -5.70
C HIS A 67 -11.85 14.47 -5.57
N ILE A 68 -12.44 13.29 -5.72
CA ILE A 68 -11.72 12.01 -5.80
C ILE A 68 -12.30 11.28 -7.01
N THR A 69 -11.43 10.84 -7.91
CA THR A 69 -11.78 10.06 -9.09
C THR A 69 -11.23 8.65 -8.94
N VAL A 70 -12.07 7.65 -9.15
CA VAL A 70 -11.67 6.24 -9.22
C VAL A 70 -11.96 5.76 -10.64
N THR A 71 -10.95 5.23 -11.31
CA THR A 71 -11.05 4.67 -12.65
C THR A 71 -10.69 3.19 -12.59
N VAL A 72 -11.59 2.35 -13.09
CA VAL A 72 -11.28 0.96 -13.44
C VAL A 72 -10.80 0.96 -14.88
N GLU A 73 -9.53 0.68 -15.08
CA GLU A 73 -8.92 0.67 -16.40
C GLU A 73 -9.33 -0.57 -17.21
N LYS A 74 -9.02 -0.56 -18.51
CA LYS A 74 -9.41 -1.65 -19.42
C LYS A 74 -8.77 -3.00 -19.10
N ASP A 75 -7.64 -2.99 -18.41
CA ASP A 75 -6.90 -4.17 -17.95
C ASP A 75 -7.25 -4.57 -16.51
N ASN A 76 -8.30 -3.96 -15.93
CA ASN A 76 -8.70 -4.10 -14.53
C ASN A 76 -7.68 -3.58 -13.50
N SER A 77 -6.66 -2.81 -13.91
CA SER A 77 -5.92 -1.97 -12.96
C SER A 77 -6.81 -0.82 -12.46
N ILE A 78 -6.41 -0.21 -11.35
CA ILE A 78 -7.15 0.86 -10.70
C ILE A 78 -6.30 2.12 -10.66
N THR A 79 -6.89 3.23 -11.08
CA THR A 79 -6.31 4.57 -10.88
C THR A 79 -7.21 5.35 -9.92
N VAL A 80 -6.65 5.76 -8.77
CA VAL A 80 -7.32 6.68 -7.82
C VAL A 80 -6.59 8.01 -7.85
N THR A 81 -7.33 9.10 -8.07
CA THR A 81 -6.80 10.46 -8.08
C THR A 81 -7.54 11.31 -7.07
N ASP A 82 -6.83 11.97 -6.17
CA ASP A 82 -7.37 13.02 -5.30
C ASP A 82 -6.77 14.38 -5.65
N ASN A 83 -7.46 15.47 -5.30
CA ASN A 83 -6.95 16.84 -5.43
C ASN A 83 -6.53 17.47 -4.08
N GLY A 84 -6.11 16.62 -3.14
CA GLY A 84 -5.63 16.99 -1.81
C GLY A 84 -4.29 17.70 -1.82
N ARG A 85 -3.56 17.66 -0.70
CA ARG A 85 -2.25 18.33 -0.55
C ARG A 85 -1.11 17.66 -1.33
N GLY A 86 -1.29 16.40 -1.74
CA GLY A 86 -0.19 15.54 -2.19
C GLY A 86 0.67 15.03 -1.02
N ILE A 87 1.08 13.76 -1.12
CA ILE A 87 1.98 13.12 -0.14
C ILE A 87 3.30 13.92 -0.05
N PRO A 88 3.89 14.13 1.15
CA PRO A 88 5.18 14.81 1.24
C PRO A 88 6.29 14.06 0.47
N ILE A 89 7.16 14.81 -0.23
CA ILE A 89 8.29 14.24 -0.98
C ILE A 89 9.63 14.34 -0.24
N ASP A 90 9.69 15.13 0.82
CA ASP A 90 10.88 15.29 1.65
C ASP A 90 11.33 13.99 2.33
N VAL A 91 12.60 13.94 2.71
CA VAL A 91 13.17 12.81 3.45
C VAL A 91 12.55 12.68 4.84
N GLN A 92 12.04 11.50 5.15
CA GLN A 92 11.56 11.12 6.48
C GLN A 92 12.77 10.71 7.34
N ALA A 93 13.01 11.44 8.43
CA ALA A 93 14.28 11.35 9.19
C ALA A 93 14.56 9.98 9.85
N LYS A 94 13.53 9.19 10.19
CA LYS A 94 13.69 7.87 10.81
C LYS A 94 14.01 6.78 9.79
N THR A 95 13.42 6.84 8.60
CA THR A 95 13.63 5.84 7.55
C THR A 95 14.78 6.20 6.62
N GLY A 96 15.13 7.48 6.51
CA GLY A 96 16.12 7.99 5.56
C GLY A 96 15.65 7.99 4.10
N LYS A 97 14.38 7.62 3.87
CA LYS A 97 13.72 7.54 2.56
C LYS A 97 12.86 8.79 2.34
N SER A 98 12.39 9.02 1.11
CA SER A 98 11.32 10.01 0.91
C SER A 98 10.08 9.61 1.74
N ALA A 99 9.28 10.58 2.16
CA ALA A 99 8.02 10.30 2.85
C ALA A 99 7.05 9.52 1.94
N LEU A 100 7.07 9.76 0.63
CA LEU A 100 6.37 8.94 -0.37
C LEU A 100 6.78 7.46 -0.30
N GLU A 101 8.07 7.15 -0.45
CA GLU A 101 8.56 5.77 -0.36
C GLU A 101 8.23 5.15 1.00
N THR A 102 8.36 5.92 2.07
CA THR A 102 8.07 5.46 3.43
C THR A 102 6.62 5.00 3.58
N VAL A 103 5.66 5.76 3.05
CA VAL A 103 4.23 5.42 3.11
C VAL A 103 3.90 4.14 2.33
N PHE A 104 4.60 3.87 1.24
CA PHE A 104 4.34 2.70 0.39
C PHE A 104 5.22 1.49 0.73
N THR A 105 6.29 1.61 1.52
CA THR A 105 7.22 0.49 1.80
C THR A 105 7.37 0.13 3.28
N VAL A 106 6.84 0.93 4.20
CA VAL A 106 7.01 0.72 5.65
C VAL A 106 5.64 0.60 6.33
N LEU A 107 5.40 -0.57 6.94
CA LEU A 107 4.22 -0.75 7.79
C LEU A 107 4.26 0.18 9.00
N HIS A 108 3.07 0.65 9.41
CA HIS A 108 2.88 1.57 10.53
C HIS A 108 3.59 2.91 10.35
N ALA A 109 3.66 3.40 9.12
CA ALA A 109 4.17 4.71 8.78
C ALA A 109 3.06 5.60 8.21
N GLY A 110 2.90 6.82 8.75
CA GLY A 110 1.86 7.75 8.30
C GLY A 110 1.72 8.98 9.19
N GLY A 111 1.00 9.99 8.69
CA GLY A 111 0.74 11.25 9.38
C GLY A 111 -0.47 11.25 10.32
N LYS A 112 -1.17 10.11 10.44
CA LYS A 112 -2.50 9.98 11.07
C LYS A 112 -2.46 9.52 12.54
N PHE A 113 -1.28 9.49 13.18
CA PHE A 113 -1.10 9.05 14.57
C PHE A 113 -1.33 10.14 15.64
N GLY A 114 -2.12 11.18 15.35
CA GLY A 114 -2.42 12.27 16.29
C GLY A 114 -1.42 13.43 16.34
N GLY A 115 -0.41 13.45 15.46
CA GLY A 115 0.64 14.49 15.40
C GLY A 115 0.26 15.80 14.71
N GLY A 116 -1.01 15.99 14.31
CA GLY A 116 -1.52 17.24 13.72
C GLY A 116 -1.66 17.27 12.20
N GLY A 117 -1.27 16.22 11.47
CA GLY A 117 -1.46 16.13 10.01
C GLY A 117 -2.93 16.02 9.57
N TYR A 118 -3.76 15.42 10.43
CA TYR A 118 -5.21 15.26 10.28
C TYR A 118 -5.88 15.44 11.65
N LYS A 119 -6.96 16.23 11.71
CA LYS A 119 -7.73 16.42 12.96
C LYS A 119 -8.67 15.24 13.24
N VAL A 120 -9.20 14.64 12.18
CA VAL A 120 -10.02 13.42 12.16
C VAL A 120 -9.64 12.67 10.88
N SER A 121 -9.46 11.36 10.96
CA SER A 121 -9.20 10.49 9.80
C SER A 121 -9.81 9.11 10.01
N GLY A 122 -10.24 8.46 8.93
CA GLY A 122 -10.65 7.04 8.93
C GLY A 122 -9.45 6.11 9.03
N GLY A 123 -8.35 6.45 8.35
CA GLY A 123 -7.10 5.71 8.45
C GLY A 123 -6.35 6.00 9.76
N LEU A 124 -6.02 4.96 10.53
CA LEU A 124 -5.33 5.10 11.83
C LEU A 124 -4.12 4.17 12.00
N HIS A 125 -4.00 3.12 11.19
CA HIS A 125 -2.97 2.10 11.38
C HIS A 125 -1.66 2.38 10.65
N GLY A 126 -1.70 3.23 9.61
CA GLY A 126 -0.53 3.53 8.76
C GLY A 126 -0.03 2.33 7.98
N VAL A 127 -0.94 1.49 7.46
CA VAL A 127 -0.59 0.29 6.68
C VAL A 127 -1.24 0.24 5.29
N GLY A 128 -2.35 0.92 5.06
CA GLY A 128 -3.17 0.82 3.84
C GLY A 128 -2.39 0.87 2.52
N ALA A 129 -1.77 2.02 2.24
CA ALA A 129 -0.99 2.23 1.02
C ALA A 129 0.14 1.20 0.84
N SER A 130 0.88 0.89 1.91
CA SER A 130 1.93 -0.13 1.86
C SER A 130 1.39 -1.56 1.64
N VAL A 131 0.19 -1.86 2.12
CA VAL A 131 -0.48 -3.15 1.87
C VAL A 131 -0.94 -3.24 0.42
N VAL A 132 -1.49 -2.16 -0.14
CA VAL A 132 -1.86 -2.11 -1.56
C VAL A 132 -0.63 -2.34 -2.44
N ASN A 133 0.49 -1.66 -2.14
CA ASN A 133 1.76 -1.89 -2.83
C ASN A 133 2.23 -3.34 -2.73
N ALA A 134 2.23 -3.90 -1.51
CA ALA A 134 2.65 -5.28 -1.28
C ALA A 134 1.84 -6.30 -2.11
N LEU A 135 0.55 -6.04 -2.30
CA LEU A 135 -0.40 -6.96 -2.93
C LEU A 135 -0.70 -6.62 -4.40
N SER A 136 0.12 -5.75 -5.01
CA SER A 136 0.05 -5.40 -6.43
C SER A 136 1.25 -5.97 -7.19
N THR A 137 1.08 -6.33 -8.46
CA THR A 137 2.25 -6.63 -9.32
C THR A 137 3.05 -5.38 -9.60
N GLU A 138 2.35 -4.31 -9.97
CA GLU A 138 2.89 -2.98 -10.24
C GLU A 138 2.04 -1.93 -9.52
N LEU A 139 2.70 -0.90 -9.01
CA LEU A 139 2.04 0.26 -8.42
C LEU A 139 2.88 1.49 -8.75
N ASP A 140 2.23 2.53 -9.27
CA ASP A 140 2.87 3.79 -9.67
C ASP A 140 2.19 4.94 -8.94
N VAL A 141 2.98 5.90 -8.45
CA VAL A 141 2.45 7.05 -7.71
C VAL A 141 3.00 8.35 -8.25
N ILE A 142 2.11 9.21 -8.72
CA ILE A 142 2.42 10.59 -9.08
C ILE A 142 1.89 11.53 -8.00
N VAL A 143 2.76 12.33 -7.41
CA VAL A 143 2.42 13.40 -6.48
C VAL A 143 2.59 14.74 -7.17
N VAL A 144 1.54 15.56 -7.20
CA VAL A 144 1.60 16.94 -7.67
C VAL A 144 1.54 17.88 -6.47
N ARG A 145 2.63 18.63 -6.24
CA ARG A 145 2.77 19.53 -5.09
C ARG A 145 3.76 20.64 -5.40
N ASP A 146 3.45 21.86 -4.96
CA ASP A 146 4.31 23.04 -5.13
C ASP A 146 4.70 23.28 -6.61
N ASP A 147 3.71 23.18 -7.50
CA ASP A 147 3.82 23.32 -8.97
C ASP A 147 4.78 22.31 -9.64
N LYS A 148 5.14 21.25 -8.94
CA LYS A 148 5.98 20.15 -9.42
C LYS A 148 5.23 18.83 -9.36
N ALA A 149 5.65 17.89 -10.20
CA ALA A 149 5.18 16.51 -10.15
C ALA A 149 6.36 15.56 -9.88
N TYR A 150 6.12 14.56 -9.04
CA TYR A 150 7.10 13.54 -8.70
C TYR A 150 6.48 12.17 -8.92
N ASP A 151 7.23 11.28 -9.54
CA ASP A 151 6.82 9.94 -9.90
C ASP A 151 7.68 8.90 -9.16
N MET A 152 7.08 7.76 -8.82
CA MET A 152 7.75 6.65 -8.16
C MET A 152 7.03 5.33 -8.43
N ASP A 153 7.79 4.36 -8.93
CA ASP A 153 7.26 3.06 -9.34
C ASP A 153 7.67 1.96 -8.36
N PHE A 154 6.76 1.00 -8.20
CA PHE A 154 6.94 -0.16 -7.35
C PHE A 154 6.57 -1.45 -8.08
N GLU A 155 7.24 -2.54 -7.72
CA GLU A 155 6.93 -3.89 -8.17
C GLU A 155 6.83 -4.82 -6.95
N ARG A 156 5.65 -5.39 -6.73
CA ARG A 156 5.37 -6.34 -5.63
C ARG A 156 5.81 -5.85 -4.25
N GLY A 157 5.61 -4.56 -3.95
CA GLY A 157 5.99 -3.94 -2.68
C GLY A 157 7.42 -3.39 -2.63
N HIS A 158 8.22 -3.59 -3.67
CA HIS A 158 9.60 -3.12 -3.73
C HIS A 158 9.71 -1.88 -4.63
N VAL A 159 10.66 -1.00 -4.34
CA VAL A 159 10.96 0.15 -5.21
C VAL A 159 11.50 -0.38 -6.54
N LYS A 160 10.81 -0.06 -7.64
CA LYS A 160 11.21 -0.38 -9.02
C LYS A 160 11.99 0.78 -9.61
N ASP A 161 11.45 1.99 -9.51
CA ASP A 161 12.15 3.23 -9.82
C ASP A 161 12.08 4.20 -8.64
N SER A 162 13.19 4.87 -8.38
CA SER A 162 13.28 5.82 -7.28
C SER A 162 12.53 7.11 -7.62
N ILE A 163 12.09 7.82 -6.56
CA ILE A 163 11.40 9.09 -6.73
C ILE A 163 12.18 10.06 -7.62
N HIS A 164 11.53 10.57 -8.66
CA HIS A 164 12.12 11.54 -9.59
C HIS A 164 11.09 12.59 -10.03
N GLU A 165 11.57 13.76 -10.45
CA GLU A 165 10.70 14.85 -10.92
C GLU A 165 10.25 14.58 -12.36
N VAL A 166 8.96 14.76 -12.64
CA VAL A 166 8.35 14.64 -13.96
C VAL A 166 7.61 15.91 -14.34
N SER A 167 7.23 16.06 -15.61
CA SER A 167 6.44 17.22 -16.05
C SER A 167 5.03 17.17 -15.46
N PRO A 168 4.52 18.26 -14.87
CA PRO A 168 3.12 18.34 -14.42
C PRO A 168 2.13 18.53 -15.60
N GLU A 169 2.62 18.81 -16.81
CA GLU A 169 1.76 19.04 -17.97
C GLU A 169 0.98 17.78 -18.36
N GLY A 170 -0.34 17.92 -18.49
CA GLY A 170 -1.22 16.82 -18.91
C GLY A 170 -1.67 15.87 -17.80
N LEU A 171 -1.22 16.08 -16.55
CA LEU A 171 -1.72 15.34 -15.40
C LEU A 171 -3.18 15.69 -15.09
N ALA A 172 -3.90 14.74 -14.50
CA ALA A 172 -5.33 14.88 -14.17
C ALA A 172 -5.62 15.96 -13.11
N VAL A 173 -4.62 16.35 -12.32
CA VAL A 173 -4.73 17.34 -11.24
C VAL A 173 -3.52 18.28 -11.23
N SER A 174 -3.74 19.52 -10.79
CA SER A 174 -2.66 20.51 -10.56
C SER A 174 -2.08 20.45 -9.16
N ARG A 175 -2.69 19.68 -8.25
CA ARG A 175 -2.23 19.36 -6.89
C ARG A 175 -2.96 18.12 -6.41
N GLY A 176 -2.26 17.18 -5.78
CA GLY A 176 -2.86 15.98 -5.22
C GLY A 176 -2.00 14.74 -5.41
N THR A 177 -2.63 13.58 -5.34
CA THR A 177 -1.97 12.27 -5.52
C THR A 177 -2.73 11.44 -6.54
N ILE A 178 -2.00 10.82 -7.45
CA ILE A 178 -2.49 9.81 -8.40
C ILE A 178 -1.81 8.50 -8.03
N VAL A 179 -2.59 7.48 -7.70
CA VAL A 179 -2.10 6.13 -7.41
C VAL A 179 -2.70 5.19 -8.44
N HIS A 180 -1.84 4.51 -9.20
CA HIS A 180 -2.21 3.46 -10.13
C HIS A 180 -1.71 2.12 -9.60
N PHE A 181 -2.52 1.07 -9.61
CA PHE A 181 -2.07 -0.26 -9.18
C PHE A 181 -2.75 -1.40 -9.93
N THR A 182 -2.00 -2.48 -10.13
CA THR A 182 -2.49 -3.74 -10.69
C THR A 182 -2.47 -4.84 -9.63
N PRO A 183 -3.63 -5.40 -9.22
CA PRO A 183 -3.69 -6.45 -8.21
C PRO A 183 -2.89 -7.70 -8.60
N ASP A 184 -2.18 -8.30 -7.64
CA ASP A 184 -1.30 -9.45 -7.90
C ASP A 184 -2.10 -10.76 -8.07
N PRO A 185 -2.10 -11.39 -9.27
CA PRO A 185 -2.84 -12.62 -9.51
C PRO A 185 -2.29 -13.83 -8.72
N ASP A 186 -1.06 -13.76 -8.21
CA ASP A 186 -0.53 -14.81 -7.33
C ASP A 186 -1.18 -14.78 -5.94
N ILE A 187 -1.69 -13.61 -5.54
CA ILE A 187 -2.40 -13.37 -4.28
C ILE A 187 -3.92 -13.54 -4.48
N PHE A 188 -4.49 -12.91 -5.51
CA PHE A 188 -5.93 -12.90 -5.80
C PHE A 188 -6.28 -13.97 -6.85
N GLN A 189 -6.27 -15.23 -6.43
CA GLN A 189 -6.48 -16.37 -7.33
C GLN A 189 -7.94 -16.59 -7.76
N GLU A 190 -8.90 -16.02 -7.03
CA GLU A 190 -10.32 -16.13 -7.38
C GLU A 190 -10.71 -15.18 -8.51
N THR A 191 -10.28 -13.92 -8.43
CA THR A 191 -10.54 -12.90 -9.44
C THR A 191 -9.58 -11.73 -9.27
N THR A 192 -9.21 -11.10 -10.38
CA THR A 192 -8.58 -9.78 -10.44
C THR A 192 -9.47 -8.74 -11.13
N GLU A 193 -10.72 -9.12 -11.45
CA GLU A 193 -11.72 -8.23 -12.05
C GLU A 193 -12.53 -7.51 -10.97
N PHE A 194 -12.66 -6.19 -11.10
CA PHE A 194 -13.43 -5.35 -10.19
C PHE A 194 -14.90 -5.25 -10.61
N ASP A 195 -15.82 -5.33 -9.66
CA ASP A 195 -17.26 -5.15 -9.90
C ASP A 195 -17.68 -3.73 -9.50
N ILE A 196 -17.94 -2.90 -10.50
CA ILE A 196 -18.39 -1.51 -10.32
C ILE A 196 -19.76 -1.36 -9.62
N LYS A 197 -20.47 -2.45 -9.36
CA LYS A 197 -21.76 -2.46 -8.65
C LYS A 197 -21.62 -2.74 -7.16
N THR A 198 -20.44 -3.13 -6.70
CA THR A 198 -20.12 -3.38 -5.28
C THR A 198 -19.71 -2.08 -4.62
#